data_AF-A0A093YB38-F1
#
_entry.id   AF-A0A093YB38-F1
#
_cell.length_a   1.000
_cell.length_b   1.000
_cell.length_c   1.000
_cell.angle_alpha   90.00
_cell.angle_beta   90.00
_cell.angle_gamma   90.00
#
_symmetry.space_group_name_H-M   'P 1'
#
loop_
_entity.id
_entity.type
_entity.pdbx_description
1 polymer ?
#
loop_
_entity_poly.entity_id
_entity_poly.type
_entity_poly.pdbx_seq_one_letter_code
_entity_poly.pdbx_strand_id
1 'polypeptide(L)'
;MESRDPAIGDHNFQSLPTKTTMHSTAIFKLAAVAFLAQSVSTAAIDNRAEYINGYGWATFYDDNACKSNPGQAVDMGNSGCLANEHNRNSVYIQPGLLSPSMVWSPGDTCNCQNHCAGVSVNGGSNYCWNLNGNPAASSFRFIQEGCGGDNC
;
A
#
# COMPACT_ATOMS: atom_id res chain seq x y z
N MET A 1 -5.65 -15.84 64.21
CA MET A 1 -5.34 -16.98 65.08
C MET A 1 -5.32 -18.19 64.18
N GLU A 2 -4.19 -18.90 64.12
CA GLU A 2 -3.90 -20.15 63.40
C GLU A 2 -4.25 -20.23 61.90
N SER A 3 -3.32 -20.25 60.94
CA SER A 3 -2.35 -21.32 60.62
C SER A 3 -2.95 -22.73 60.59
N ARG A 4 -2.92 -23.38 59.41
CA ARG A 4 -2.45 -24.77 59.19
C ARG A 4 -2.86 -25.32 57.81
N ASP A 5 -1.86 -25.57 56.96
CA ASP A 5 -1.89 -26.69 56.01
C ASP A 5 -1.80 -28.01 56.81
N PRO A 6 -2.27 -29.15 56.25
CA PRO A 6 -1.27 -30.16 55.89
C PRO A 6 -1.60 -31.13 54.73
N ALA A 7 -0.52 -31.51 54.04
CA ALA A 7 -0.04 -32.88 53.75
C ALA A 7 -0.77 -33.84 52.79
N ILE A 8 -0.04 -34.07 51.69
CA ILE A 8 0.29 -35.32 50.96
C ILE A 8 0.16 -36.61 51.80
N GLY A 9 -0.34 -37.68 51.16
CA GLY A 9 -0.18 -39.06 51.63
C GLY A 9 -0.59 -40.11 50.59
N ASP A 10 0.40 -40.68 49.89
CA ASP A 10 0.34 -41.92 49.10
C ASP A 10 -0.12 -43.13 49.93
N HIS A 11 -0.61 -44.21 49.29
CA HIS A 11 -0.22 -45.62 49.55
C HIS A 11 -0.99 -46.64 48.65
N ASN A 12 -0.31 -47.06 47.59
CA ASN A 12 0.01 -48.43 47.14
C ASN A 12 -0.83 -49.68 47.56
N PHE A 13 -1.20 -50.45 46.51
CA PHE A 13 -1.02 -51.92 46.29
C PHE A 13 -2.10 -52.99 46.62
N GLN A 14 -2.34 -53.84 45.59
CA GLN A 14 -2.90 -55.22 45.53
C GLN A 14 -4.42 -55.38 45.72
N SER A 15 -5.18 -56.23 45.02
CA SER A 15 -4.92 -57.49 44.30
C SER A 15 -6.09 -57.81 43.34
N LEU A 16 -5.82 -58.53 42.24
CA LEU A 16 -6.80 -59.28 41.43
C LEU A 16 -7.61 -60.28 42.30
N PRO A 17 -8.86 -60.70 41.94
CA PRO A 17 -9.10 -61.47 40.71
C PRO A 17 -10.43 -61.23 39.96
N THR A 18 -10.33 -61.66 38.70
CA THR A 18 -11.33 -61.90 37.66
C THR A 18 -12.57 -62.65 38.14
N LYS A 19 -13.77 -62.15 37.83
CA LYS A 19 -14.88 -62.99 37.35
C LYS A 19 -15.96 -62.15 36.65
N THR A 20 -16.02 -62.33 35.34
CA THR A 20 -17.05 -61.83 34.44
C THR A 20 -18.41 -62.43 34.79
N THR A 21 -19.43 -61.60 35.00
CA THR A 21 -20.83 -61.96 34.69
C THR A 21 -21.55 -60.71 34.21
N MET A 22 -21.87 -60.67 32.91
CA MET A 22 -22.78 -59.72 32.29
C MET A 22 -24.17 -59.84 32.92
N HIS A 23 -24.86 -58.71 33.10
CA HIS A 23 -26.17 -58.44 32.48
C HIS A 23 -26.70 -57.12 33.04
N SER A 24 -26.60 -56.06 32.24
CA SER A 24 -27.74 -55.16 32.01
C SER A 24 -27.37 -54.23 30.87
N THR A 25 -27.88 -54.51 29.67
CA THR A 25 -27.79 -53.60 28.52
C THR A 25 -28.71 -52.40 28.76
N ALA A 26 -28.25 -51.46 29.58
CA ALA A 26 -28.79 -50.11 29.54
C ALA A 26 -28.20 -49.42 28.30
N ILE A 27 -28.98 -49.42 27.21
CA ILE A 27 -28.67 -48.64 26.01
C ILE A 27 -28.89 -47.17 26.37
N PHE A 28 -27.87 -46.52 26.92
CA PHE A 28 -27.82 -45.07 27.00
C PHE A 28 -27.58 -44.56 25.58
N LYS A 29 -28.63 -43.98 24.98
CA LYS A 29 -28.50 -43.25 23.72
C LYS A 29 -27.54 -42.08 23.96
N LEU A 30 -26.28 -42.23 23.56
CA LEU A 30 -25.34 -41.12 23.47
C LEU A 30 -25.89 -40.14 22.44
N ALA A 31 -26.37 -38.99 22.89
CA ALA A 31 -26.54 -37.85 22.02
C ALA A 31 -25.14 -37.42 21.56
N ALA A 32 -24.85 -37.62 20.27
CA ALA A 32 -23.62 -37.13 19.66
C ALA A 32 -23.67 -35.59 19.67
N VAL A 33 -22.83 -34.97 20.49
CA VAL A 33 -22.62 -33.52 20.45
C VAL A 33 -21.70 -33.23 19.27
N ALA A 34 -22.27 -32.74 18.17
CA ALA A 34 -21.50 -32.29 17.02
C ALA A 34 -20.77 -30.99 17.39
N PHE A 35 -19.45 -31.06 17.55
CA PHE A 35 -18.62 -29.86 17.59
C PHE A 35 -18.57 -29.27 16.17
N LEU A 36 -19.31 -28.19 15.94
CA LEU A 36 -19.15 -27.37 14.75
C LEU A 36 -17.79 -26.67 14.86
N ALA A 37 -16.78 -27.20 14.16
CA ALA A 37 -15.52 -26.51 13.96
C ALA A 37 -15.81 -25.22 13.17
N GLN A 38 -15.76 -24.08 13.85
CA GLN A 38 -15.83 -22.79 13.19
C GLN A 38 -14.50 -22.59 12.46
N SER A 39 -14.55 -22.59 11.12
CA SER A 39 -13.40 -22.25 10.30
C SER A 39 -13.02 -20.80 10.56
N VAL A 40 -11.93 -20.58 11.30
CA VAL A 40 -11.28 -19.28 11.35
C VAL A 40 -10.66 -19.03 9.98
N SER A 41 -11.27 -18.15 9.21
CA SER A 41 -10.67 -17.66 7.97
C SER A 41 -9.52 -16.75 8.36
N THR A 42 -8.28 -17.21 8.21
CA THR A 42 -7.13 -16.30 8.23
C THR A 42 -7.24 -15.43 6.99
N ALA A 43 -7.48 -14.13 7.18
CA ALA A 43 -7.30 -13.17 6.11
C ALA A 43 -5.88 -13.34 5.57
N ALA A 44 -5.74 -13.45 4.25
CA ALA A 44 -4.43 -13.43 3.63
C ALA A 44 -3.75 -12.11 4.00
N ILE A 45 -2.58 -12.16 4.63
CA ILE A 45 -1.69 -11.00 4.69
C ILE A 45 -1.18 -10.82 3.26
N ASP A 46 -1.78 -9.89 2.54
CA ASP A 46 -1.26 -9.42 1.27
C ASP A 46 0.04 -8.65 1.56
N ASN A 47 1.18 -9.36 1.52
CA ASN A 47 2.50 -8.76 1.50
C ASN A 47 2.78 -8.15 0.12
N ARG A 48 1.83 -7.38 -0.43
CA ARG A 48 2.15 -6.45 -1.48
C ARG A 48 3.12 -5.48 -0.83
N ALA A 49 4.41 -5.66 -1.12
CA ALA A 49 5.40 -4.62 -0.86
C ALA A 49 4.75 -3.34 -1.36
N GLU A 50 4.40 -2.45 -0.44
CA GLU A 50 3.87 -1.14 -0.77
C GLU A 50 4.88 -0.59 -1.76
N TYR A 51 4.47 -0.42 -3.02
CA TYR A 51 5.34 0.12 -4.04
C TYR A 51 5.66 1.52 -3.56
N ILE A 52 6.78 1.65 -2.84
CA ILE A 52 7.25 2.94 -2.39
C ILE A 52 7.60 3.65 -3.68
N ASN A 53 6.72 4.52 -4.09
CA ASN A 53 6.94 5.38 -5.24
C ASN A 53 8.16 6.24 -4.90
N GLY A 54 9.33 5.80 -5.38
CA GLY A 54 10.60 6.44 -5.10
C GLY A 54 10.66 7.87 -5.63
N TYR A 55 9.85 8.21 -6.63
CA TYR A 55 9.85 9.52 -7.27
C TYR A 55 8.78 10.46 -6.71
N GLY A 56 7.69 9.91 -6.18
CA GLY A 56 6.57 10.64 -5.60
C GLY A 56 5.42 10.88 -6.58
N TRP A 57 4.52 11.77 -6.21
CA TRP A 57 3.28 12.04 -6.94
C TRP A 57 3.19 13.50 -7.40
N ALA A 58 2.55 13.71 -8.53
CA ALA A 58 2.26 15.03 -9.08
C ALA A 58 0.76 15.17 -9.36
N THR A 59 0.19 16.32 -9.07
CA THR A 59 -1.20 16.66 -9.43
C THR A 59 -1.22 17.99 -10.14
N PHE A 60 -1.79 18.05 -11.34
CA PHE A 60 -1.86 19.27 -12.14
C PHE A 60 -3.11 20.09 -11.81
N TYR A 61 -3.01 21.42 -11.94
CA TYR A 61 -4.08 22.37 -11.62
C TYR A 61 -4.20 23.46 -12.68
N ASP A 62 -5.41 24.03 -12.78
CA ASP A 62 -5.71 25.10 -13.75
C ASP A 62 -5.25 26.48 -13.27
N ASP A 63 -4.94 26.65 -11.98
CA ASP A 63 -4.37 27.88 -11.45
C ASP A 63 -2.87 27.77 -11.22
N ASN A 64 -2.24 28.85 -10.76
CA ASN A 64 -0.81 28.90 -10.46
C ASN A 64 -0.48 28.61 -8.98
N ALA A 65 -1.47 28.22 -8.17
CA ALA A 65 -1.37 28.08 -6.72
C ALA A 65 -1.79 26.69 -6.21
N CYS A 66 -2.03 25.74 -7.12
CA CYS A 66 -2.45 24.38 -6.85
C CYS A 66 -3.77 24.28 -6.06
N LYS A 67 -4.80 25.06 -6.43
CA LYS A 67 -6.08 25.09 -5.69
C LYS A 67 -7.30 24.74 -6.53
N SER A 68 -7.29 25.06 -7.82
CA SER A 68 -8.47 24.98 -8.69
C SER A 68 -8.39 23.82 -9.68
N ASN A 69 -9.49 23.07 -9.76
CA ASN A 69 -9.68 21.95 -10.69
C ASN A 69 -8.52 20.93 -10.70
N PRO A 70 -8.26 20.23 -9.58
CA PRO A 70 -7.19 19.24 -9.51
C PRO A 70 -7.40 18.13 -10.56
N GLY A 71 -6.31 17.78 -11.25
CA GLY A 71 -6.23 16.56 -12.05
C GLY A 71 -6.15 15.30 -11.20
N GLN A 72 -5.88 14.18 -11.87
CA GLN A 72 -5.55 12.95 -11.18
C GLN A 72 -4.11 13.01 -10.69
N ALA A 73 -3.87 12.46 -9.50
CA ALA A 73 -2.50 12.27 -9.03
C ALA A 73 -1.81 11.24 -9.92
N VAL A 74 -0.65 11.61 -10.47
CA VAL A 74 0.16 10.76 -11.34
C VAL A 74 1.46 10.39 -10.66
N ASP A 75 1.89 9.15 -10.89
CA ASP A 75 3.17 8.63 -10.42
C ASP A 75 4.30 9.28 -11.25
N MET A 76 5.19 10.05 -10.61
CA MET A 76 6.31 10.69 -11.29
C MET A 76 7.43 9.70 -11.70
N GLY A 77 7.36 8.46 -11.23
CA GLY A 77 8.18 7.35 -11.71
C GLY A 77 7.61 6.68 -12.96
N ASN A 78 6.41 7.05 -13.42
CA ASN A 78 5.84 6.52 -14.66
C ASN A 78 6.19 7.43 -15.85
N SER A 79 6.79 6.86 -16.90
CA SER A 79 7.20 7.58 -18.11
C SER A 79 6.10 7.76 -19.15
N GLY A 80 4.87 7.33 -18.84
CA GLY A 80 3.70 7.50 -19.70
C GLY A 80 3.44 8.96 -20.06
N CYS A 81 2.80 9.16 -21.22
CA CYS A 81 2.43 10.49 -21.70
C CYS A 81 1.16 11.02 -21.02
N LEU A 82 1.22 12.24 -20.51
CA LEU A 82 0.14 12.96 -19.85
C LEU A 82 -0.52 13.94 -20.83
N ALA A 83 -1.14 13.41 -21.88
CA ALA A 83 -1.81 14.19 -22.93
C ALA A 83 -3.02 15.01 -22.43
N ASN A 84 -3.62 14.57 -21.32
CA ASN A 84 -4.82 15.18 -20.76
C ASN A 84 -4.52 16.34 -19.80
N GLU A 85 -3.25 16.63 -19.53
CA GLU A 85 -2.83 17.71 -18.61
C GLU A 85 -2.40 18.98 -19.37
N HIS A 86 -2.94 19.19 -20.57
CA HIS A 86 -2.73 20.43 -21.34
C HIS A 86 -3.35 21.64 -20.63
N ASN A 87 -2.79 22.84 -20.87
CA ASN A 87 -3.25 24.13 -20.30
C ASN A 87 -3.23 24.23 -18.76
N ARG A 88 -2.48 23.35 -18.09
CA ARG A 88 -2.29 23.40 -16.64
C ARG A 88 -1.25 24.46 -16.28
N ASN A 89 -1.52 25.19 -15.20
CA ASN A 89 -0.71 26.34 -14.78
C ASN A 89 0.14 26.06 -13.54
N SER A 90 -0.14 24.97 -12.81
CA SER A 90 0.72 24.50 -11.72
C SER A 90 0.65 22.99 -11.52
N VAL A 91 1.66 22.48 -10.82
CA VAL A 91 1.75 21.08 -10.38
C VAL A 91 2.03 21.04 -8.89
N TYR A 92 1.16 20.39 -8.13
CA TYR A 92 1.42 20.06 -6.73
C TYR A 92 2.30 18.82 -6.69
N ILE A 93 3.51 18.98 -6.14
CA ILE A 93 4.50 17.92 -6.04
C ILE A 93 4.50 17.37 -4.62
N GLN A 94 4.33 16.07 -4.52
CA GLN A 94 4.55 15.28 -3.31
C GLN A 94 5.82 14.45 -3.54
N PRO A 95 7.00 15.02 -3.22
CA PRO A 95 8.26 14.45 -3.66
C PRO A 95 8.54 13.09 -2.99
N GLY A 96 9.12 12.17 -3.76
CA GLY A 96 9.70 10.94 -3.24
C GLY A 96 11.15 11.13 -2.78
N LEU A 97 11.88 10.03 -2.71
CA LEU A 97 13.32 9.99 -2.39
C LEU A 97 14.21 10.31 -3.60
N LEU A 98 13.67 10.20 -4.82
CA LEU A 98 14.37 10.37 -6.09
C LEU A 98 13.81 11.59 -6.83
N SER A 99 14.68 12.27 -7.58
CA SER A 99 14.31 13.42 -8.42
C SER A 99 14.12 12.99 -9.87
N PRO A 100 12.89 12.98 -10.40
CA PRO A 100 12.66 12.86 -11.83
C PRO A 100 12.89 14.22 -12.53
N SER A 101 12.85 14.23 -13.85
CA SER A 101 12.66 15.45 -14.65
C SER A 101 11.29 15.43 -15.30
N MET A 102 10.72 16.61 -15.56
CA MET A 102 9.49 16.75 -16.34
C MET A 102 9.84 17.26 -17.73
N VAL A 103 9.25 16.66 -18.74
CA VAL A 103 9.37 17.06 -20.15
C VAL A 103 8.07 17.70 -20.60
N TRP A 104 8.20 18.81 -21.32
CA TRP A 104 7.14 19.53 -22.00
C TRP A 104 7.22 19.21 -23.48
N SER A 105 6.11 18.76 -24.05
CA SER A 105 6.00 18.45 -25.48
C SER A 105 4.92 19.32 -26.14
N PRO A 106 5.13 19.79 -27.38
CA PRO A 106 4.18 20.64 -28.09
C PRO A 106 3.03 19.84 -28.73
N GLY A 107 3.18 18.52 -28.87
CA GLY A 107 2.12 17.60 -29.29
C GLY A 107 1.51 16.84 -28.10
N ASP A 108 0.45 16.09 -28.35
CA ASP A 108 -0.29 15.29 -27.35
C ASP A 108 0.25 13.86 -27.20
N THR A 109 1.28 13.48 -27.94
CA THR A 109 1.87 12.14 -27.94
C THR A 109 3.18 12.02 -27.16
N CYS A 110 3.67 13.12 -26.58
CA CYS A 110 4.99 13.19 -25.96
C CYS A 110 6.14 12.70 -26.85
N ASN A 111 6.09 12.91 -28.17
CA ASN A 111 7.11 12.38 -29.10
C ASN A 111 8.46 13.10 -29.04
N CYS A 112 8.49 14.37 -28.61
CA CYS A 112 9.71 15.18 -28.55
C CYS A 112 9.74 16.05 -27.28
N GLN A 113 10.94 16.46 -26.86
CA GLN A 113 11.19 17.39 -25.78
C GLN A 113 11.37 18.79 -26.37
N ASN A 114 10.46 19.72 -26.05
CA ASN A 114 10.63 21.14 -26.36
C ASN A 114 11.13 21.95 -25.16
N HIS A 115 10.95 21.38 -23.97
CA HIS A 115 11.55 21.89 -22.74
C HIS A 115 11.64 20.75 -21.72
N CYS A 116 12.60 20.84 -20.81
CA CYS A 116 12.73 19.94 -19.68
C CYS A 116 13.30 20.66 -18.48
N ALA A 117 12.84 20.27 -17.29
CA ALA A 117 13.32 20.77 -16.02
C ALA A 117 13.27 19.66 -14.95
N GLY A 118 14.28 19.65 -14.09
CA GLY A 118 14.34 18.72 -12.96
C GLY A 118 13.27 19.03 -11.92
N VAL A 119 12.62 18.00 -11.39
CA VAL A 119 11.69 18.10 -10.27
C VAL A 119 12.49 18.09 -8.96
N SER A 120 12.41 19.18 -8.20
CA SER A 120 13.06 19.27 -6.90
C SER A 120 12.40 18.33 -5.90
N VAL A 121 13.21 17.64 -5.09
CA VAL A 121 12.72 16.89 -3.92
C VAL A 121 12.35 17.81 -2.75
N ASN A 122 12.74 19.09 -2.79
CA ASN A 122 12.39 20.10 -1.78
C ASN A 122 12.56 19.64 -0.31
N GLY A 123 13.64 18.90 -0.02
CA GLY A 123 13.88 18.32 1.31
C GLY A 123 12.77 17.39 1.79
N GLY A 124 12.01 16.77 0.87
CA GLY A 124 10.86 15.92 1.14
C GLY A 124 9.55 16.68 1.40
N SER A 125 9.55 18.02 1.31
CA SER A 125 8.35 18.83 1.57
C SER A 125 7.53 19.03 0.30
N ASN A 126 6.22 18.84 0.41
CA ASN A 126 5.30 19.12 -0.69
C ASN A 126 5.37 20.59 -1.09
N TYR A 127 5.20 20.88 -2.38
CA TYR A 127 5.20 22.26 -2.88
C TYR A 127 4.34 22.40 -4.12
N CYS A 128 3.92 23.63 -4.39
CA CYS A 128 3.26 23.98 -5.63
C CYS A 128 4.29 24.55 -6.61
N TRP A 129 4.46 23.88 -7.74
CA TRP A 129 5.30 24.34 -8.83
C TRP A 129 4.46 25.13 -9.83
N ASN A 130 4.72 26.43 -9.92
CA ASN A 130 4.12 27.28 -10.94
C ASN A 130 4.76 26.97 -12.31
N LEU A 131 3.93 26.61 -13.30
CA LEU A 131 4.37 26.32 -14.65
C LEU A 131 4.43 27.56 -15.55
N ASN A 132 3.84 28.68 -15.13
CA ASN A 132 3.88 29.92 -15.89
C ASN A 132 5.32 30.41 -16.07
N GLY A 133 5.63 30.84 -17.28
CA GLY A 133 7.00 31.22 -17.68
C GLY A 133 7.76 30.11 -18.39
N ASN A 134 7.26 28.88 -18.37
CA ASN A 134 7.73 27.81 -19.26
C ASN A 134 7.03 27.87 -20.63
N PRO A 135 7.60 27.25 -21.67
CA PRO A 135 6.94 27.13 -22.97
C PRO A 135 5.59 26.43 -22.86
N ALA A 136 4.66 26.77 -23.77
CA ALA A 136 3.41 26.04 -23.89
C ALA A 136 3.68 24.56 -24.21
N ALA A 137 2.93 23.67 -23.55
CA ALA A 137 2.94 22.24 -23.81
C ALA A 137 1.52 21.71 -23.97
N SER A 138 1.38 20.73 -24.85
CA SER A 138 0.15 19.95 -25.04
C SER A 138 0.21 18.61 -24.33
N SER A 139 1.39 18.17 -23.91
CA SER A 139 1.52 17.00 -23.03
C SER A 139 2.77 17.08 -22.17
N PHE A 140 2.75 16.34 -21.07
CA PHE A 140 3.87 16.18 -20.16
C PHE A 140 4.29 14.73 -20.05
N ARG A 141 5.54 14.45 -19.72
CA ARG A 141 5.97 13.13 -19.22
C ARG A 141 7.04 13.31 -18.16
N PHE A 142 7.05 12.43 -17.17
CA PHE A 142 8.17 12.34 -16.25
C PHE A 142 9.22 11.39 -16.83
N ILE A 143 10.50 11.71 -16.61
CA ILE A 143 11.63 10.86 -16.97
C ILE A 143 12.53 10.68 -15.76
N GLN A 144 13.15 9.50 -15.66
CA GLN A 144 14.00 9.11 -14.52
C GLN A 144 15.47 9.50 -14.73
N GLU A 145 15.73 10.31 -15.76
CA GLU A 145 17.04 10.79 -16.16
C GLU A 145 17.07 12.32 -16.17
N GLY A 146 18.28 12.88 -16.31
CA GLY A 146 18.45 14.32 -16.48
C GLY A 146 17.88 14.81 -17.80
N CYS A 147 17.58 16.10 -17.88
CA CYS A 147 17.15 16.73 -19.11
C CYS A 147 18.20 16.65 -20.20
N GLY A 148 17.81 16.08 -21.35
CA GLY A 148 18.58 16.17 -22.58
C GLY A 148 18.44 17.54 -23.25
N GLY A 149 19.02 17.69 -24.45
CA GLY A 149 18.71 18.82 -25.32
C GLY A 149 17.30 18.68 -25.92
N ASP A 150 16.69 19.82 -26.21
CA ASP A 150 15.41 19.85 -26.92
C ASP A 150 15.57 19.21 -28.32
N ASN A 151 14.58 18.40 -28.71
CA ASN A 151 14.60 17.60 -29.93
C ASN A 151 13.25 17.64 -30.68
N CYS A 152 12.46 18.66 -30.37
CA CYS A 152 11.51 19.25 -31.31
C CYS A 152 12.27 20.31 -32.15
#